data_AF-A0A7X8E1W1-F1
#
_entry.id   AF-A0A7X8E1W1-F1
#
_cell.length_a   1.000
_cell.length_b   1.000
_cell.length_c   1.000
_cell.angle_alpha   90.00
_cell.angle_beta   90.00
_cell.angle_gamma   90.00
#
_symmetry.space_group_name_H-M   'P 1'
#
loop_
_entity.id
_entity.type
_entity.pdbx_description
1 polymer ?
#
loop_
_entity_poly.entity_id
_entity_poly.type
_entity_poly.pdbx_seq_one_letter_code
_entity_poly.pdbx_strand_id
1 'polypeptide(L)'
;MAIVRYKLKEYPKIIEAIKNRHINYNNEFKKILDLENQGKIFIFAADESILNLSPKVDPKEVKALYDQGLADFYKRKKDLEEFLNRSKQ
;
A
#
# COMPACT_ATOMS: atom_id res chain seq x y z
N MET A 1 13.00 17.93 10.99
CA MET A 1 12.48 17.49 12.31
C MET A 1 12.41 18.58 13.38
N ALA A 2 13.13 19.71 13.28
CA ALA A 2 13.14 20.74 14.33
C ALA A 2 11.74 21.32 14.65
N ILE A 3 10.95 21.64 13.62
CA ILE A 3 9.58 22.17 13.76
C ILE A 3 8.65 21.14 14.43
N VAL A 4 8.73 19.87 14.02
CA VAL A 4 7.92 18.77 14.58
C VAL A 4 8.23 18.57 16.07
N ARG A 5 9.51 18.59 16.45
CA ARG A 5 9.92 18.46 17.85
C ARG A 5 9.44 19.63 18.71
N TYR A 6 9.50 20.86 18.18
CA TYR A 6 9.03 22.04 18.89
C TYR A 6 7.51 22.06 19.07
N LYS A 7 6.76 21.69 18.02
CA LYS A 7 5.29 21.70 18.03
C LYS A 7 4.67 20.53 18.79
N LEU A 8 5.31 19.35 18.78
CA LEU A 8 4.81 18.12 19.41
C LEU A 8 5.60 17.72 20.65
N LYS A 9 6.24 18.68 21.35
CA LYS A 9 7.08 18.42 22.53
C LYS A 9 6.37 17.64 23.65
N GLU A 10 5.07 17.86 23.83
CA GLU A 10 4.22 17.15 24.79
C GLU A 10 3.93 15.69 24.38
N TYR A 11 4.28 15.30 23.15
CA TYR A 11 3.99 14.00 22.55
C TYR A 11 5.28 13.30 22.06
N PRO A 12 6.18 12.90 22.97
CA PRO A 12 7.48 12.31 22.60
C PRO A 12 7.35 11.02 21.77
N LYS A 13 6.34 10.20 22.08
CA LYS A 13 6.06 8.95 21.33
C LYS A 13 5.66 9.22 19.87
N ILE A 14 4.96 10.32 19.61
CA ILE A 14 4.59 10.70 18.23
C ILE A 14 5.83 11.15 17.46
N ILE A 15 6.72 11.94 18.08
CA ILE A 15 7.97 12.36 17.46
C ILE A 15 8.82 11.14 17.07
N GLU A 16 8.91 10.15 17.96
CA GLU A 16 9.61 8.89 17.70
C GLU A 16 8.97 8.10 16.56
N ALA A 17 7.64 7.96 16.57
CA ALA A 17 6.91 7.30 15.49
C ALA A 17 7.14 7.98 14.13
N ILE A 18 7.10 9.32 14.07
CA ILE A 18 7.38 10.07 12.83
C ILE A 18 8.83 9.85 12.37
N LYS A 19 9.79 9.79 13.31
CA LYS A 19 11.19 9.51 12.99
C LYS A 19 11.35 8.12 12.39
N ASN A 20 10.70 7.12 12.97
CA ASN A 20 10.84 5.73 12.60
C ASN A 20 9.84 5.27 11.52
N ARG A 21 8.93 6.13 11.05
CA ARG A 21 7.84 5.78 10.11
C ARG A 21 8.30 5.02 8.88
N HIS A 22 9.42 5.43 8.28
CA HIS A 22 9.96 4.82 7.06
C HIS A 22 10.48 3.40 7.32
N ILE A 23 11.08 3.17 8.50
CA ILE A 23 11.53 1.86 8.94
C ILE A 23 10.31 0.97 9.20
N ASN A 24 9.32 1.49 9.92
CA ASN A 24 8.11 0.74 10.25
C ASN A 24 7.32 0.36 8.99
N TYR A 25 7.08 1.30 8.07
CA TYR A 25 6.42 1.01 6.80
C TYR A 25 7.17 -0.02 5.97
N ASN A 26 8.49 0.11 5.85
CA ASN A 26 9.28 -0.87 5.09
C ASN A 26 9.23 -2.27 5.74
N ASN A 27 9.24 -2.32 7.07
CA ASN A 27 9.14 -3.59 7.80
C ASN A 27 7.76 -4.22 7.68
N GLU A 28 6.69 -3.43 7.77
CA GLU A 28 5.31 -3.89 7.56
C GLU A 28 5.12 -4.37 6.13
N PHE A 29 5.60 -3.62 5.14
CA PHE A 29 5.51 -4.01 3.74
C PHE A 29 6.17 -5.36 3.47
N LYS A 30 7.38 -5.58 4.02
CA LYS A 30 8.07 -6.88 3.94
C LYS A 30 7.24 -8.01 4.56
N LYS A 31 6.60 -7.77 5.71
CA LYS A 31 5.75 -8.78 6.37
C LYS A 31 4.54 -9.13 5.51
N ILE A 32 3.91 -8.14 4.89
CA ILE A 32 2.75 -8.37 4.02
C ILE A 32 3.19 -9.19 2.80
N LEU A 33 4.32 -8.87 2.16
CA LEU A 33 4.86 -9.68 1.06
C LEU A 33 5.22 -11.12 1.47
N ASP A 34 5.80 -11.31 2.66
CA ASP A 34 6.08 -12.64 3.19
C ASP A 34 4.79 -13.45 3.44
N LEU A 35 3.74 -12.81 3.94
CA LEU A 35 2.43 -13.43 4.11
C LEU A 35 1.76 -13.78 2.77
N GLU A 36 1.95 -12.97 1.73
CA GLU A 36 1.47 -13.27 0.37
C GLU A 36 2.23 -14.46 -0.22
N ASN A 37 3.55 -14.52 -0.06
CA ASN A 37 4.37 -15.66 -0.48
C ASN A 37 3.99 -16.96 0.24
N GLN A 38 3.58 -16.86 1.50
CA GLN A 38 3.03 -18.00 2.27
C GLN A 38 1.60 -18.38 1.85
N GLY A 39 0.99 -17.62 0.94
CA GLY A 39 -0.39 -17.85 0.48
C GLY A 39 -1.45 -17.58 1.55
N LYS A 40 -1.14 -16.81 2.59
CA LYS A 40 -2.06 -16.47 3.69
C LYS A 40 -2.92 -15.26 3.37
N ILE A 41 -2.40 -14.35 2.56
CA ILE A 41 -3.11 -13.16 2.08
C ILE A 41 -2.89 -13.03 0.58
N PHE A 42 -3.77 -12.28 -0.08
CA PHE A 42 -3.66 -11.96 -1.50
C PHE A 42 -3.66 -10.44 -1.66
N ILE A 43 -2.64 -9.86 -2.28
CA ILE A 43 -2.47 -8.41 -2.38
C ILE A 43 -2.79 -7.96 -3.80
N PHE A 44 -3.68 -6.98 -3.95
CA PHE A 44 -3.75 -6.18 -5.17
C PHE A 44 -2.90 -4.92 -4.99
N ALA A 45 -1.85 -4.78 -5.78
CA ALA A 45 -1.00 -3.60 -5.85
C ALA A 45 -0.76 -3.26 -7.33
N ALA A 46 -0.67 -1.97 -7.63
CA ALA A 46 -0.29 -1.53 -8.97
C ALA A 46 1.17 -1.88 -9.23
N ASP A 47 1.47 -2.41 -10.42
CA ASP A 47 2.86 -2.71 -10.83
C ASP A 47 3.71 -1.42 -10.92
N GLU A 48 3.07 -0.28 -11.18
CA GLU A 48 3.71 1.03 -11.23
C GLU A 48 3.35 1.90 -10.02
N SER A 49 4.36 2.57 -9.46
CA SER A 49 4.18 3.50 -8.35
C SER A 49 3.42 4.75 -8.81
N ILE A 50 2.17 4.89 -8.38
CA ILE A 50 1.37 6.12 -8.58
C ILE A 50 1.88 7.20 -7.62
N LEU A 51 3.03 7.81 -7.91
CA LEU A 51 3.65 8.83 -7.04
C LEU A 51 3.18 10.26 -7.37
N ASN A 52 1.90 10.45 -7.69
CA ASN A 52 1.37 11.77 -8.01
C ASN A 52 0.37 12.23 -6.93
N LEU A 53 0.89 12.74 -5.82
CA LEU A 53 0.12 13.52 -4.83
C LEU A 53 -0.16 14.94 -5.37
N SER A 54 -0.68 15.04 -6.60
CA SER A 54 -1.03 16.32 -7.20
C SER A 54 -2.44 16.74 -6.76
N PRO A 55 -2.64 17.97 -6.24
CA PRO A 55 -3.96 18.48 -5.89
C PRO A 55 -4.90 18.69 -7.09
N LYS A 56 -4.35 18.69 -8.31
CA LYS A 56 -5.10 18.78 -9.56
C LYS A 56 -5.11 17.40 -10.19
N VAL A 57 -6.27 16.77 -10.12
CA VAL A 57 -6.50 15.44 -10.68
C VAL A 57 -7.17 15.63 -12.03
N ASP A 58 -6.47 15.34 -13.13
CA ASP A 58 -7.08 15.35 -14.47
C ASP A 58 -8.05 14.15 -14.59
N PRO A 59 -9.32 14.35 -14.97
CA PRO A 59 -10.27 13.25 -15.18
C PRO A 59 -9.75 12.15 -16.13
N LYS A 60 -8.91 12.51 -17.12
CA LYS A 60 -8.30 11.53 -18.04
C LYS A 60 -7.27 10.66 -17.33
N GLU A 61 -6.46 11.24 -16.45
CA GLU A 61 -5.47 10.50 -15.66
C GLU A 61 -6.17 9.55 -14.67
N VAL A 62 -7.27 9.97 -14.04
CA VAL A 62 -8.08 9.10 -13.19
C VAL A 62 -8.65 7.93 -13.98
N LYS A 63 -9.20 8.21 -15.16
CA LYS A 63 -9.76 7.16 -16.01
C LYS A 63 -8.69 6.16 -16.44
N ALA A 64 -7.50 6.64 -16.81
CA ALA A 64 -6.37 5.78 -17.15
C ALA A 64 -5.95 4.87 -15.97
N LEU A 65 -5.86 5.42 -14.76
CA LEU A 65 -5.56 4.66 -13.54
C LEU A 65 -6.64 3.61 -13.23
N TYR A 66 -7.91 3.95 -13.44
CA TYR A 66 -9.02 3.03 -13.27
C TYR A 66 -8.97 1.88 -14.28
N ASP A 67 -8.77 2.20 -15.57
CA ASP A 67 -8.68 1.22 -16.65
C ASP A 67 -7.47 0.27 -16.43
N GLN A 68 -6.35 0.79 -15.93
CA GLN A 68 -5.19 0.00 -15.51
C GLN A 68 -5.52 -0.96 -14.36
N GLY A 69 -6.18 -0.47 -13.31
CA GLY A 69 -6.59 -1.31 -12.18
C GLY A 69 -7.53 -2.45 -12.59
N LEU A 70 -8.45 -2.19 -13.53
CA LEU A 70 -9.30 -3.24 -14.11
C LEU A 70 -8.48 -4.28 -14.88
N ALA A 71 -7.53 -3.84 -15.70
CA ALA A 71 -6.67 -4.75 -16.45
C ALA A 71 -5.86 -5.65 -15.51
N ASP A 72 -5.30 -5.10 -14.44
CA ASP A 72 -4.52 -5.85 -13.45
C ASP A 72 -5.40 -6.84 -12.66
N PHE A 73 -6.64 -6.46 -12.34
CA PHE A 73 -7.62 -7.39 -11.79
C PHE A 73 -7.87 -8.57 -12.74
N TYR A 74 -8.14 -8.32 -14.02
CA TYR A 74 -8.44 -9.39 -14.96
C TYR A 74 -7.26 -10.33 -15.18
N LYS A 75 -6.02 -9.84 -15.15
CA LYS A 75 -4.81 -10.67 -15.19
C LYS A 75 -4.72 -11.61 -13.98
N ARG A 76 -5.05 -11.11 -12.79
CA ARG A 76 -4.91 -11.84 -11.51
C ARG A 76 -6.19 -12.50 -11.01
N LYS A 77 -7.28 -12.43 -11.77
CA LYS A 77 -8.60 -12.95 -11.38
C LYS A 77 -8.54 -14.45 -11.04
N LYS A 78 -7.83 -15.23 -11.86
CA LYS A 78 -7.69 -16.67 -11.65
C LYS A 78 -6.99 -16.98 -10.34
N ASP A 79 -5.89 -16.28 -10.06
CA ASP A 79 -5.13 -16.46 -8.82
C ASP A 79 -5.98 -16.10 -7.58
N LEU A 80 -6.82 -15.06 -7.70
CA LEU A 80 -7.78 -14.70 -6.65
C LEU A 80 -8.82 -15.82 -6.43
N GLU A 81 -9.40 -16.38 -7.50
CA GLU A 81 -10.35 -17.49 -7.40
C GLU A 81 -9.72 -18.71 -6.74
N GLU A 82 -8.47 -19.05 -7.10
CA GLU A 82 -7.70 -20.12 -6.47
C GLU A 82 -7.45 -19.84 -4.98
N PHE A 83 -7.08 -18.62 -4.62
CA PHE A 83 -6.88 -18.21 -3.23
C PHE A 83 -8.17 -18.35 -2.40
N LEU A 84 -9.31 -17.85 -2.91
CA LEU A 84 -10.61 -17.94 -2.24
C LEU A 84 -11.09 -19.38 -2.07
N ASN A 85 -10.83 -20.25 -3.05
CA ASN A 85 -11.22 -21.66 -2.96
C ASN A 85 -10.40 -22.43 -1.92
N ARG A 86 -9.11 -22.09 -1.72
CA ARG A 86 -8.29 -22.69 -0.65
C ARG A 86 -8.82 -22.38 0.75
N SER A 87 -9.41 -21.20 0.97
CA SER A 87 -9.99 -20.83 2.26
C SER A 87 -11.31 -21.54 2.63
N LYS A 88 -11.89 -22.32 1.70
CA LYS A 88 -13.14 -23.08 1.93
C LYS A 88 -12.92 -24.54 2.36
N GLN A 89 -11.67 -25.02 2.39
CA GLN A 89 -11.29 -26.32 2.95
C GLN A 89 -10.85 -26.17 4.40
#